data_AF-A0A6N2VRH5-F1
#
_entry.id   AF-A0A6N2VRH5-F1
#
_cell.length_a   1.000
_cell.length_b   1.000
_cell.length_c   1.000
_cell.angle_alpha   90.00
_cell.angle_beta   90.00
_cell.angle_gamma   90.00
#
_symmetry.space_group_name_H-M   'P 1'
#
loop_
_entity.id
_entity.type
_entity.pdbx_description
1 polymer ?
#
loop_
_entity_poly.entity_id
_entity_poly.type
_entity_poly.pdbx_seq_one_letter_code
_entity_poly.pdbx_strand_id
1 'polypeptide(L)'
;MQGMAVFSEKIETEEAGFFRKNEKRLAREQRKLSRCIRGSRNYELQKKKVARCHEKIRNQRRDHLHKLSWKIADSYDAVAVEDIDMKAMGQCLHFGKAYRIMDMDCSGKC
;
A
#
# COMPACT_ATOMS: atom_id res chain seq x y z
N MET A 1 -14.12 2.33 1.23
CA MET A 1 -12.93 3.01 1.79
C MET A 1 -12.06 3.50 0.65
N GLN A 2 -12.05 4.81 0.37
CA GLN A 2 -11.37 5.41 -0.80
C GLN A 2 -10.10 6.23 -0.43
N GLY A 3 -9.86 6.49 0.85
CA GLY A 3 -8.68 7.22 1.36
C GLY A 3 -7.81 6.37 2.29
N MET A 4 -6.60 6.86 2.57
CA MET A 4 -5.65 6.24 3.49
C MET A 4 -5.88 6.65 4.96
N ALA A 5 -6.51 7.80 5.18
CA ALA A 5 -6.95 8.31 6.47
C ALA A 5 -8.42 8.75 6.37
N VAL A 6 -9.12 8.71 7.50
CA VAL A 6 -10.49 9.21 7.64
C VAL A 6 -10.48 10.13 8.84
N PHE A 7 -10.88 11.38 8.65
CA PHE A 7 -11.00 12.38 9.71
C PHE A 7 -12.48 12.65 9.94
N SER A 8 -12.88 12.82 11.21
CA SER A 8 -14.24 13.20 11.58
C SER A 8 -14.58 14.61 11.10
N GLU A 9 -13.55 15.47 11.01
CA GLU A 9 -13.60 16.76 10.35
C GLU A 9 -13.38 16.59 8.84
N LYS A 10 -14.00 17.44 8.01
CA LYS A 10 -13.79 17.46 6.55
C LYS A 10 -12.40 18.01 6.21
N ILE A 11 -11.36 17.31 6.65
CA ILE A 11 -10.01 17.50 6.12
C ILE A 11 -10.06 16.91 4.71
N GLU A 12 -10.08 17.78 3.71
CA GLU A 12 -10.00 17.37 2.30
C GLU A 12 -8.62 16.77 2.05
N THR A 13 -8.48 15.48 2.36
CA THR A 13 -7.38 14.68 1.84
C THR A 13 -7.68 14.46 0.38
N GLU A 14 -6.87 15.06 -0.49
CA GLU A 14 -6.91 14.87 -1.95
C GLU A 14 -7.33 13.44 -2.27
N GLU A 15 -8.53 13.29 -2.85
CA GLU A 15 -9.12 11.97 -3.10
C GLU A 15 -8.10 11.13 -3.86
N ALA A 16 -7.55 10.16 -3.15
CA ALA A 16 -6.36 9.43 -3.53
C ALA A 16 -6.69 8.36 -4.57
N GLY A 17 -7.24 8.76 -5.72
CA GLY A 17 -7.51 7.90 -6.87
C GLY A 17 -6.25 7.19 -7.40
N PHE A 18 -5.07 7.63 -6.97
CA PHE A 18 -3.80 6.97 -7.24
C PHE A 18 -3.73 5.55 -6.66
N PHE A 19 -4.33 5.28 -5.49
CA PHE A 19 -4.31 3.95 -4.89
C PHE A 19 -5.02 2.91 -5.75
N ARG A 20 -6.26 3.20 -6.19
CA ARG A 20 -7.03 2.29 -7.07
C ARG A 20 -6.34 2.07 -8.42
N LYS A 21 -5.74 3.13 -8.99
CA LYS A 21 -5.00 3.02 -10.26
C LYS A 21 -3.77 2.12 -10.10
N ASN A 22 -3.00 2.29 -9.02
CA ASN A 22 -1.83 1.46 -8.75
C ASN A 22 -2.20 0.02 -8.38
N GLU A 23 -3.28 -0.20 -7.63
CA GLU A 23 -3.78 -1.55 -7.29
C GLU A 23 -4.12 -2.32 -8.57
N LYS A 24 -4.89 -1.70 -9.47
CA LYS A 24 -5.22 -2.30 -10.77
C LYS A 24 -3.96 -2.61 -11.59
N ARG A 25 -2.97 -1.71 -11.58
CA ARG A 25 -1.69 -1.91 -12.26
C ARG A 25 -0.91 -3.07 -11.65
N LEU A 26 -0.78 -3.13 -10.32
CA LEU A 26 -0.07 -4.22 -9.66
C LEU A 26 -0.75 -5.57 -9.95
N ALA A 27 -2.08 -5.65 -9.84
CA ALA A 27 -2.82 -6.88 -10.12
C ALA A 27 -2.62 -7.36 -11.57
N ARG A 28 -2.53 -6.44 -12.54
CA ARG A 28 -2.22 -6.78 -13.94
C ARG A 28 -0.80 -7.33 -14.10
N GLU A 29 0.19 -6.69 -13.49
CA GLU A 29 1.58 -7.12 -13.60
C GLU A 29 1.86 -8.43 -12.84
N GLN A 30 1.18 -8.66 -11.72
CA GLN A 30 1.15 -9.94 -10.98
C GLN A 30 0.55 -11.08 -11.82
N ARG A 31 -0.58 -10.84 -12.50
CA ARG A 31 -1.18 -11.83 -13.43
C ARG A 31 -0.28 -12.17 -14.62
N LYS A 32 0.49 -11.21 -15.12
CA LYS A 32 1.49 -11.47 -16.16
C LYS A 32 2.62 -12.33 -15.60
N LEU A 33 3.12 -12.01 -14.41
CA LEU A 33 4.18 -12.77 -13.75
C LEU A 33 3.78 -14.23 -13.51
N SER A 34 2.54 -14.47 -13.07
CA SER A 34 2.04 -15.84 -12.82
C SER A 34 1.90 -16.69 -14.08
N ARG A 35 1.79 -16.06 -15.26
CA ARG A 35 1.76 -16.74 -16.55
C ARG A 35 3.16 -16.97 -17.15
N CYS A 36 4.19 -16.37 -16.59
CA CYS A 36 5.57 -16.54 -17.05
C CYS A 36 6.20 -17.80 -16.44
N ILE A 37 7.00 -18.51 -17.23
CA ILE A 37 7.77 -19.67 -16.77
C ILE A 37 8.88 -19.18 -15.82
N ARG A 38 8.89 -19.69 -14.59
CA ARG A 38 9.90 -19.35 -13.58
C ARG A 38 11.30 -19.66 -14.11
N GLY A 39 12.26 -18.75 -13.90
CA GLY A 39 13.63 -18.89 -14.39
C GLY A 39 13.85 -18.48 -15.86
N SER A 40 12.79 -18.19 -16.62
CA SER A 40 12.97 -17.60 -17.95
C SER A 40 13.43 -16.13 -17.87
N ARG A 41 14.14 -15.65 -18.90
CA ARG A 41 14.53 -14.23 -19.01
C ARG A 41 13.32 -13.29 -18.91
N ASN A 42 12.18 -13.69 -19.47
CA ASN A 42 10.94 -12.92 -19.42
C ASN A 42 10.35 -12.85 -18.00
N TYR A 43 10.46 -13.93 -17.22
CA TYR A 43 10.04 -13.95 -15.81
C TYR A 43 10.85 -12.97 -14.97
N GLU A 44 12.17 -12.94 -15.12
CA GLU A 44 13.02 -12.00 -14.37
C GLU A 44 12.71 -10.54 -14.70
N LEU A 45 12.53 -10.22 -15.99
CA LEU A 45 12.13 -8.88 -16.42
C LEU A 45 10.77 -8.49 -15.84
N GLN A 46 9.81 -9.42 -15.83
CA GLN A 46 8.49 -9.18 -15.26
C GLN A 46 8.52 -9.02 -13.74
N LYS A 47 9.36 -9.80 -13.04
CA LYS A 47 9.58 -9.68 -11.59
C LYS A 47 10.12 -8.29 -11.23
N LYS A 48 11.09 -7.78 -11.99
CA LYS A 48 11.61 -6.40 -11.84
C LYS A 48 10.51 -5.34 -12.02
N LYS A 49 9.58 -5.53 -12.98
CA LYS A 49 8.44 -4.62 -13.15
C LYS A 49 7.49 -4.63 -11.96
N VAL A 50 7.18 -5.81 -11.42
CA VAL A 50 6.36 -5.95 -10.21
C VAL A 50 7.03 -5.27 -9.02
N ALA A 51 8.34 -5.47 -8.82
CA ALA A 51 9.12 -4.81 -7.77
C ALA A 51 9.05 -3.28 -7.87
N ARG A 52 9.24 -2.71 -9.07
CA ARG A 52 9.08 -1.24 -9.30
C ARG A 52 7.67 -0.75 -8.99
N CYS A 53 6.64 -1.54 -9.25
CA CYS A 53 5.27 -1.20 -8.87
C CYS A 53 5.10 -1.16 -7.34
N HIS A 54 5.68 -2.12 -6.62
CA HIS A 54 5.68 -2.12 -5.15
C HIS A 54 6.43 -0.92 -4.58
N GLU A 55 7.61 -0.61 -5.11
CA GLU A 55 8.40 0.55 -4.70
C GLU A 55 7.61 1.85 -4.89
N LYS A 56 6.96 2.04 -6.05
CA LYS A 56 6.13 3.21 -6.32
C LYS A 56 4.99 3.34 -5.31
N ILE A 57 4.29 2.25 -5.00
CA ILE A 57 3.20 2.24 -4.01
C ILE A 57 3.73 2.60 -2.62
N ARG A 58 4.87 2.02 -2.21
CA ARG A 58 5.51 2.31 -0.92
C ARG A 58 5.91 3.78 -0.81
N ASN A 59 6.54 4.33 -1.83
CA ASN A 59 6.98 5.73 -1.84
C ASN A 59 5.80 6.69 -1.78
N GLN A 60 4.73 6.43 -2.52
CA GLN A 60 3.52 7.25 -2.47
C GLN A 60 2.78 7.16 -1.14
N ARG A 61 2.73 5.97 -0.53
CA ARG A 61 2.21 5.81 0.84
C ARG A 61 3.00 6.64 1.85
N ARG A 62 4.33 6.57 1.78
CA ARG A 62 5.22 7.31 2.67
C ARG A 62 5.05 8.82 2.50
N ASP A 63 5.03 9.32 1.27
CA ASP A 63 4.81 10.74 0.97
C ASP A 63 3.46 11.23 1.51
N HIS A 64 2.39 10.45 1.31
CA HIS A 64 1.07 10.79 1.84
C HIS A 64 1.06 10.84 3.37
N LEU A 65 1.64 9.84 4.04
CA LEU A 65 1.74 9.82 5.50
C LEU A 65 2.56 10.99 6.04
N HIS A 66 3.67 11.36 5.39
CA HIS A 66 4.46 12.54 5.81
C HIS A 66 3.68 13.85 5.65
N LYS A 67 2.94 14.00 4.56
CA LYS A 67 2.09 15.19 4.34
C LYS A 67 0.97 15.25 5.38
N LEU A 68 0.37 14.11 5.72
CA LEU A 68 -0.65 14.03 6.77
C LEU A 68 -0.07 14.36 8.14
N SER A 69 1.06 13.77 8.52
CA SER A 69 1.70 14.05 9.81
C SER A 69 2.09 15.52 9.94
N TRP A 70 2.59 16.11 8.84
CA TRP A 70 2.91 17.54 8.81
C TRP A 70 1.66 18.40 9.03
N LYS A 71 0.56 18.10 8.32
CA LYS A 71 -0.71 18.82 8.50
C LYS A 71 -1.22 18.72 9.93
N ILE A 72 -1.22 17.53 10.53
CA ILE A 72 -1.70 17.31 11.90
C ILE A 72 -0.84 18.08 12.91
N ALA A 73 0.49 18.03 12.76
CA ALA A 73 1.41 18.72 13.66
C ALA A 73 1.33 20.25 13.55
N ASP A 74 0.99 20.77 12.36
CA ASP A 74 0.80 22.20 12.13
C ASP A 74 -0.56 22.70 12.66
N SER A 75 -1.59 21.86 12.61
CA SER A 75 -2.96 22.26 12.96
C SER A 75 -3.35 22.03 14.42
N TYR A 76 -2.68 21.13 15.15
CA TYR A 76 -3.03 20.78 16.53
C TYR A 76 -1.82 20.88 17.46
N ASP A 77 -2.00 21.56 18.59
CA ASP A 77 -0.95 21.73 19.62
C ASP A 77 -0.66 20.45 20.41
N ALA A 78 -1.62 19.52 20.46
CA ALA A 78 -1.48 18.24 21.15
C ALA A 78 -2.18 17.12 20.38
N VAL A 79 -1.53 15.95 20.30
CA VAL A 79 -2.05 14.74 19.63
C VAL A 79 -2.10 13.61 20.65
N ALA A 80 -3.28 13.02 20.87
CA ALA A 80 -3.46 11.82 21.66
C ALA A 80 -3.62 10.60 20.73
N VAL A 81 -2.94 9.50 21.05
CA VAL A 81 -3.00 8.25 20.27
C VAL A 81 -3.56 7.16 21.17
N GLU A 82 -4.68 6.57 20.77
CA GLU A 82 -5.25 5.42 21.46
C GLU A 82 -4.54 4.13 21.01
N ASP A 83 -4.18 3.28 21.97
CA ASP A 83 -3.61 1.95 21.68
C ASP A 83 -4.73 0.97 21.35
N ILE A 84 -5.15 0.98 20.08
CA ILE A 84 -6.18 0.10 19.55
C ILE A 84 -5.51 -1.08 18.84
N ASP A 85 -5.84 -2.31 19.27
CA ASP A 85 -5.42 -3.51 18.56
C ASP A 85 -6.14 -3.65 17.20
N MET A 86 -5.53 -3.05 16.19
CA MET A 86 -6.00 -3.10 14.80
C MET A 86 -6.02 -4.52 14.23
N LYS A 87 -5.22 -5.46 14.75
CA LYS A 87 -5.23 -6.86 14.26
C LYS A 87 -6.48 -7.58 14.75
N ALA A 88 -6.83 -7.41 16.02
CA ALA A 88 -8.07 -7.95 16.57
C ALA A 88 -9.29 -7.31 15.88
N MET A 89 -9.30 -5.99 15.72
CA MET A 89 -10.38 -5.25 15.06
C MET A 89 -10.57 -5.66 13.59
N GLY A 90 -9.48 -5.84 12.83
CA GLY A 90 -9.56 -6.23 11.42
C GLY A 90 -9.96 -7.70 11.17
N GLN A 91 -9.95 -8.55 12.21
CA GLN A 91 -10.45 -9.93 12.14
C GLN A 91 -11.93 -10.01 12.51
N CYS A 92 -12.35 -9.27 13.53
CA CYS A 92 -13.74 -9.24 13.99
C CYS A 92 -14.66 -8.44 13.06
N LEU A 93 -14.11 -7.43 12.40
CA LEU A 93 -14.85 -6.54 11.52
C LEU A 93 -14.13 -6.51 10.16
N HIS A 94 -14.88 -6.64 9.06
CA HIS A 94 -14.38 -6.65 7.68
C HIS A 94 -13.84 -5.26 7.24
N PHE A 95 -13.03 -4.61 8.08
CA PHE A 95 -12.48 -3.29 7.87
C PHE A 95 -11.32 -3.33 6.87
N GLY A 96 -11.68 -3.19 5.60
CA GLY A 96 -10.76 -2.83 4.56
C GLY A 96 -9.80 -3.94 4.13
N LYS A 97 -9.16 -3.73 2.98
CA LYS A 97 -8.16 -4.65 2.46
C LYS A 97 -6.82 -4.38 3.13
N ALA A 98 -6.39 -5.26 4.02
CA ALA A 98 -5.01 -5.26 4.50
C ALA A 98 -4.07 -5.55 3.32
N TYR A 99 -3.21 -4.59 2.98
CA TYR A 99 -2.26 -4.77 1.90
C TYR A 99 -1.01 -5.48 2.42
N ARG A 100 -1.09 -6.81 2.57
CA ARG A 100 0.12 -7.62 2.75
C ARG A 100 0.92 -7.57 1.44
N ILE A 101 1.95 -6.73 1.41
CA ILE A 101 3.00 -6.88 0.41
C ILE A 101 3.74 -8.14 0.84
N MET A 102 3.45 -9.25 0.18
CA MET A 102 4.38 -10.38 0.23
C MET A 102 5.63 -9.90 -0.48
N ASP A 103 6.68 -9.61 0.28
CA ASP A 103 8.02 -9.57 -0.28
C ASP A 103 8.23 -10.93 -0.96
N MET A 104 8.35 -10.91 -2.29
CA MET A 104 8.81 -12.08 -3.01
C MET A 104 10.29 -12.23 -2.69
N ASP A 105 10.58 -12.70 -1.48
CA ASP A 105 11.88 -13.20 -1.10
C ASP A 105 12.23 -14.26 -2.13
N CYS A 106 13.08 -13.85 -3.05
CA CYS A 106 13.84 -14.75 -3.89
C CYS A 106 14.86 -15.41 -2.97
N SER A 107 14.42 -16.21 -2.00
CA SER A 107 15.28 -17.23 -1.42
C SER A 107 15.47 -18.25 -2.53
N GLY A 108 16.53 -18.02 -3.29
CA GLY A 108 17.08 -19.00 -4.19
C GLY A 108 17.32 -20.28 -3.43
N LYS A 109 16.57 -21.30 -3.80
CA LYS A 109 17.01 -22.69 -3.87
C LYS A 109 16.72 -23.05 -5.34
N CYS A 110 17.69 -23.14 -6.26
CA CYS A 110 18.88 -23.98 -6.19
C CYS A 110 18.56 -25.27 -5.45
#